data_AF-A0A7S1S977-F1
#
_entry.id   AF-A0A7S1S977-F1
#
_cell.length_a   1.000
_cell.length_b   1.000
_cell.length_c   1.000
_cell.angle_alpha   90.00
_cell.angle_beta   90.00
_cell.angle_gamma   90.00
#
_symmetry.space_group_name_H-M   'P 1'
#
loop_
_entity.id
_entity.type
_entity.pdbx_description
1 polymer ?
#
loop_
_entity_poly.entity_id
_entity_poly.type
_entity_poly.pdbx_seq_one_letter_code
_entity_poly.pdbx_strand_id
1 'polypeptide(L)'
;TLGSRRDFHRILWTSFTAQSWPEKELVVVETYDDQFSEFLDETAKADPRLTYVRFRRPPGDDWSIGLKRNIGAHLAAGEFVAHFDDDDIYAPTYLSTLVPELVSKGAQGITLSSWYIFDTETGTFG
;
A
#
# COMPACT_ATOMS: atom_id res chain seq x y z
N THR A 1 7.30 1.01 -1.19
CA THR A 1 7.92 1.20 0.13
C THR A 1 9.46 1.14 0.05
N LEU A 2 10.14 1.28 1.18
CA LEU A 2 11.58 1.25 1.42
C LEU A 2 11.92 0.25 2.52
N GLY A 3 13.07 -0.44 2.43
CA GLY A 3 13.54 -1.32 3.51
C GLY A 3 13.80 -0.62 4.85
N SER A 4 14.07 0.69 4.83
CA SER A 4 14.17 1.53 6.02
C SER A 4 12.82 1.82 6.70
N ARG A 5 11.69 1.56 6.03
CA ARG A 5 10.31 1.79 6.53
C ARG A 5 9.62 0.50 6.99
N ARG A 6 10.38 -0.58 7.17
CA ARG A 6 9.90 -1.92 7.54
C ARG A 6 9.00 -1.98 8.77
N ASP A 7 9.14 -1.03 9.69
CA ASP A 7 8.30 -0.94 10.90
C ASP A 7 6.82 -0.67 10.56
N PHE A 8 6.55 -0.03 9.42
CA PHE A 8 5.20 0.26 8.95
C PHE A 8 4.55 -0.90 8.17
N HIS A 9 5.33 -1.89 7.71
CA HIS A 9 4.81 -2.89 6.78
C HIS A 9 3.74 -3.80 7.40
N ARG A 10 3.81 -4.02 8.72
CA ARG A 10 2.74 -4.73 9.46
C ARG A 10 1.45 -3.93 9.50
N ILE A 11 1.53 -2.61 9.57
CA ILE A 11 0.37 -1.71 9.53
C ILE A 11 -0.26 -1.77 8.14
N LEU A 12 0.55 -1.66 7.08
CA LEU A 12 0.08 -1.82 5.70
C LEU A 12 -0.68 -3.14 5.50
N TRP A 13 -0.11 -4.27 5.93
CA TRP A 13 -0.76 -5.57 5.82
C TRP A 13 -2.06 -5.65 6.63
N THR A 14 -2.07 -5.08 7.83
CA THR A 14 -3.27 -5.02 8.68
C THR A 14 -4.37 -4.18 8.02
N SER A 15 -4.02 -3.00 7.49
CA SER A 15 -4.94 -2.12 6.74
C SER A 15 -5.54 -2.83 5.53
N PHE A 16 -4.72 -3.56 4.75
CA PHE A 16 -5.18 -4.34 3.60
C PHE A 16 -6.11 -5.48 4.01
N THR A 17 -5.70 -6.33 4.95
CA THR A 17 -6.48 -7.49 5.37
C THR A 17 -7.81 -7.11 6.01
N ALA A 18 -7.87 -5.98 6.70
CA ALA A 18 -9.08 -5.46 7.31
C ALA A 18 -10.12 -4.93 6.30
N GLN A 19 -9.76 -4.70 5.03
CA GLN A 19 -10.72 -4.19 4.04
C GLN A 19 -11.90 -5.15 3.88
N SER A 20 -13.12 -4.63 3.93
CA SER A 20 -14.36 -5.40 3.75
C SER A 20 -14.63 -5.80 2.31
N TRP A 21 -13.88 -5.25 1.35
CA TRP A 21 -13.95 -5.64 -0.06
C TRP A 21 -13.49 -7.09 -0.23
N PRO A 22 -14.32 -7.98 -0.81
CA PRO A 22 -14.10 -9.42 -0.75
C PRO A 22 -12.91 -9.87 -1.61
N GLU A 23 -12.89 -9.47 -2.89
CA GLU A 23 -11.90 -9.90 -3.87
C GLU A 23 -10.84 -8.82 -4.06
N LYS A 24 -9.68 -9.01 -3.42
CA LYS A 24 -8.57 -8.06 -3.42
C LYS A 24 -7.23 -8.75 -3.35
N GLU A 25 -6.25 -8.12 -3.98
CA GLU A 25 -4.83 -8.44 -3.89
C GLU A 25 -4.05 -7.20 -3.46
N LEU A 26 -2.83 -7.40 -2.96
CA LEU A 26 -1.90 -6.35 -2.62
C LEU A 26 -0.60 -6.57 -3.38
N VAL A 27 -0.18 -5.57 -4.17
CA VAL A 27 1.14 -5.55 -4.80
C VAL A 27 2.04 -4.60 -4.03
N VAL A 28 3.13 -5.11 -3.45
CA VAL A 28 4.11 -4.28 -2.75
C VAL A 28 5.43 -4.28 -3.52
N VAL A 29 5.83 -3.09 -3.96
CA VAL A 29 7.15 -2.83 -4.55
C VAL A 29 8.04 -2.20 -3.49
N GLU A 30 9.06 -2.94 -3.06
CA GLU A 30 10.07 -2.46 -2.11
C GLU A 30 11.41 -2.27 -2.78
N THR A 31 12.09 -1.19 -2.42
CA THR A 31 13.51 -1.04 -2.70
C THR A 31 14.29 -0.92 -1.41
N TYR A 32 15.50 -1.46 -1.39
CA TYR A 32 16.32 -1.48 -0.18
C TYR A 32 17.82 -1.41 -0.52
N ASP A 33 18.63 -0.96 0.42
CA ASP A 33 20.09 -0.91 0.30
C ASP A 33 20.76 -2.04 1.12
N ASP A 34 20.40 -2.14 2.39
CA ASP A 34 20.89 -3.12 3.35
C ASP A 34 19.89 -4.28 3.52
N GLN A 35 18.76 -4.00 4.17
CA GLN A 35 17.76 -5.01 4.53
C GLN A 35 16.41 -4.72 3.88
N PHE A 36 15.82 -5.76 3.30
CA PHE A 36 14.44 -5.76 2.84
C PHE A 36 13.50 -6.18 3.99
N SER A 37 12.19 -6.09 3.77
CA SER A 37 11.20 -6.58 4.72
C SER A 37 11.07 -8.11 4.75
N GLU A 38 11.67 -8.74 5.75
CA GLU A 38 11.44 -10.17 6.02
C GLU A 38 9.96 -10.48 6.26
N PHE A 39 9.24 -9.59 6.96
CA PHE A 39 7.81 -9.74 7.20
C PHE A 39 7.00 -9.86 5.89
N LEU A 40 7.22 -8.97 4.92
CA LEU A 40 6.52 -9.05 3.63
C LEU A 40 6.94 -10.28 2.84
N ASP A 41 8.21 -10.68 2.90
CA ASP A 41 8.71 -11.88 2.24
C ASP A 41 8.08 -13.17 2.79
N GLU A 42 7.95 -13.29 4.11
CA GLU A 42 7.26 -14.40 4.76
C GLU A 42 5.76 -14.37 4.49
N THR A 43 5.14 -13.19 4.54
CA THR A 43 3.71 -13.01 4.29
C THR A 43 3.36 -13.40 2.86
N ALA A 44 4.17 -13.02 1.86
CA ALA A 44 3.93 -13.37 0.46
C ALA A 44 4.07 -14.87 0.17
N LYS A 45 4.89 -15.60 0.96
CA LYS A 45 4.95 -17.06 0.89
C LYS A 45 3.74 -17.74 1.51
N ALA A 46 3.12 -17.09 2.51
CA ALA A 46 2.01 -17.64 3.28
C ALA A 46 0.63 -17.28 2.72
N ASP A 47 0.48 -16.10 2.11
CA ASP A 47 -0.80 -15.58 1.61
C ASP A 47 -0.66 -15.18 0.12
N PRO A 48 -1.35 -15.89 -0.80
CA PRO A 48 -1.23 -15.64 -2.23
C PRO A 48 -1.81 -14.29 -2.67
N ARG A 49 -2.56 -13.60 -1.80
CA ARG A 49 -3.08 -12.26 -2.10
C ARG A 49 -1.98 -11.19 -2.07
N LEU A 50 -0.80 -11.49 -1.53
CA LEU A 50 0.33 -10.56 -1.51
C LEU A 50 1.34 -10.92 -2.61
N THR A 51 1.42 -10.06 -3.62
CA THR A 51 2.54 -10.06 -4.58
C THR A 51 3.60 -9.09 -4.06
N TYR A 52 4.73 -9.64 -3.62
CA TYR A 52 5.85 -8.85 -3.10
C TYR A 52 7.05 -8.91 -4.04
N VAL A 53 7.45 -7.75 -4.58
CA VAL A 53 8.64 -7.60 -5.42
C VAL A 53 9.62 -6.64 -4.75
N ARG A 54 10.89 -7.04 -4.74
CA ARG A 54 11.94 -6.29 -4.04
C ARG A 54 13.19 -6.13 -4.89
N PHE A 55 13.77 -4.95 -4.81
CA PHE A 55 14.96 -4.57 -5.58
C PHE A 55 16.02 -3.98 -4.67
N ARG A 56 17.20 -4.62 -4.65
CA ARG A 56 18.36 -4.02 -4.00
C ARG A 56 18.91 -2.90 -4.85
N ARG A 57 19.27 -1.78 -4.23
CA ARG A 57 19.84 -0.61 -4.90
C ARG A 57 20.91 0.09 -4.04
N PRO A 58 21.77 0.92 -4.65
CA PRO A 58 22.78 1.66 -3.91
C PRO A 58 22.17 2.64 -2.89
N PRO A 59 22.86 2.91 -1.77
CA PRO A 59 22.46 3.95 -0.83
C PRO A 59 22.33 5.33 -1.52
N GLY A 60 21.33 6.11 -1.12
CA GLY A 60 21.17 7.51 -1.56
C GLY A 60 20.45 7.72 -2.90
N ASP A 61 20.11 6.67 -3.66
CA ASP A 61 19.48 6.83 -4.99
C ASP A 61 18.17 6.06 -5.14
N ASP A 62 17.04 6.57 -4.63
CA ASP A 62 15.73 5.88 -4.67
C ASP A 62 14.98 6.08 -5.97
N TRP A 63 14.29 5.02 -6.35
CA TRP A 63 13.27 5.09 -7.37
C TRP A 63 12.16 6.02 -6.91
N SER A 64 11.69 6.84 -7.85
CA SER A 64 10.55 7.71 -7.58
C SER A 64 9.32 6.89 -7.18
N ILE A 65 8.45 7.51 -6.36
CA ILE A 65 7.16 6.93 -6.00
C ILE A 65 6.37 6.55 -7.27
N GLY A 66 6.41 7.42 -8.29
CA GLY A 66 5.77 7.18 -9.59
C GLY A 66 6.28 5.92 -10.29
N LEU A 67 7.59 5.67 -10.29
CA LEU A 67 8.15 4.45 -10.88
C LEU A 67 7.65 3.20 -10.13
N LYS A 68 7.65 3.22 -8.80
CA LYS A 68 7.16 2.09 -7.99
C LYS A 68 5.66 1.86 -8.20
N ARG A 69 4.85 2.93 -8.26
CA ARG A 69 3.40 2.84 -8.55
C ARG A 69 3.15 2.29 -9.96
N ASN A 70 3.93 2.70 -10.96
CA ASN A 70 3.82 2.15 -12.32
C ASN A 70 4.14 0.65 -12.37
N ILE A 71 5.18 0.20 -11.66
CA ILE A 71 5.49 -1.24 -11.55
C ILE A 71 4.34 -1.97 -10.85
N GLY A 72 3.84 -1.42 -9.74
CA GLY A 72 2.71 -2.00 -9.00
C GLY A 72 1.45 -2.14 -9.87
N ALA A 73 1.07 -1.07 -10.57
CA ALA A 73 -0.06 -1.07 -11.49
C ALA A 73 0.12 -2.03 -12.67
N HIS A 74 1.34 -2.22 -13.16
CA HIS A 74 1.63 -3.17 -14.24
C HIS A 74 1.50 -4.64 -13.78
N LEU A 75 1.80 -4.92 -12.52
CA LEU A 75 1.69 -6.26 -11.93
C LEU A 75 0.29 -6.58 -11.40
N ALA A 76 -0.54 -5.56 -11.14
CA ALA A 76 -1.91 -5.73 -10.68
C ALA A 76 -2.77 -6.43 -11.75
N ALA A 77 -3.62 -7.35 -11.31
CA ALA A 77 -4.59 -8.07 -12.12
C ALA A 77 -6.03 -7.57 -11.92
N GLY A 78 -6.28 -6.78 -10.87
CA GLY A 78 -7.59 -6.22 -10.56
C GLY A 78 -8.09 -5.16 -11.56
N GLU A 79 -9.41 -5.04 -11.68
CA GLU A 79 -10.07 -4.01 -12.50
C GLU A 79 -9.89 -2.59 -11.92
N PHE A 80 -9.79 -2.49 -10.59
CA PHE A 80 -9.57 -1.23 -9.87
C PHE A 80 -8.20 -1.24 -9.20
N VAL A 81 -7.49 -0.12 -9.26
CA VAL A 81 -6.22 0.09 -8.55
C VAL A 81 -6.42 1.12 -7.44
N ALA A 82 -6.12 0.74 -6.21
CA ALA A 82 -6.06 1.62 -5.06
C ALA A 82 -4.62 1.69 -4.54
N HIS A 83 -4.14 2.89 -4.23
CA HIS A 83 -2.82 3.08 -3.63
C HIS A 83 -2.95 3.06 -2.10
N PHE A 84 -2.11 2.27 -1.46
CA PHE A 84 -1.95 2.25 -0.01
C PHE A 84 -0.51 2.66 0.28
N ASP A 85 -0.33 3.81 0.92
CA ASP A 85 0.97 4.20 1.45
C ASP A 85 1.25 3.40 2.74
N ASP A 86 2.51 3.06 2.98
CA ASP A 86 2.90 2.10 4.01
C ASP A 86 2.77 2.65 5.43
N ASP A 87 2.90 3.97 5.61
CA ASP A 87 2.74 4.69 6.89
C ASP A 87 1.31 5.16 7.18
N ASP A 88 0.34 4.82 6.31
CA ASP A 88 -1.05 5.20 6.49
C ASP A 88 -1.90 4.09 7.13
N ILE A 89 -2.98 4.50 7.80
CA ILE A 89 -4.03 3.61 8.32
C ILE A 89 -5.30 3.82 7.49
N TYR A 90 -5.81 2.74 6.91
CA TYR A 90 -7.02 2.76 6.11
C TYR A 90 -8.18 2.11 6.88
N ALA A 91 -9.33 2.79 6.92
CA ALA A 91 -10.53 2.23 7.54
C ALA A 91 -10.94 0.91 6.85
N PRO A 92 -11.50 -0.08 7.58
CA PRO A 92 -11.97 -1.35 6.99
C PRO A 92 -12.95 -1.18 5.82
N THR A 93 -13.67 -0.06 5.76
CA THR A 93 -14.65 0.23 4.70
C THR A 93 -14.08 1.09 3.57
N TYR A 94 -12.79 1.40 3.56
CA TYR A 94 -12.19 2.35 2.59
C TYR A 94 -12.47 1.96 1.13
N LEU A 95 -12.11 0.75 0.72
CA LEU A 95 -12.36 0.27 -0.64
C LEU A 95 -13.87 0.18 -0.96
N SER A 96 -14.66 -0.37 -0.03
CA SER A 96 -16.11 -0.50 -0.17
C SER A 96 -16.85 0.85 -0.18
N THR A 97 -16.20 1.94 0.21
CA THR A 97 -16.72 3.30 0.12
C THR A 97 -16.34 3.93 -1.23
N LEU A 98 -15.08 3.81 -1.65
CA LEU A 98 -14.58 4.49 -2.84
C LEU A 98 -15.01 3.82 -4.15
N VAL A 99 -14.94 2.48 -4.24
CA VAL A 99 -15.18 1.78 -5.51
C VAL A 99 -16.63 1.98 -6.01
N PRO A 100 -17.69 1.84 -5.18
CA PRO A 100 -19.05 2.11 -5.65
C PRO A 100 -19.27 3.55 -6.11
N GLU A 101 -18.64 4.53 -5.45
CA GLU A 101 -18.75 5.94 -5.81
C GLU A 101 -18.01 6.28 -7.12
N LEU A 102 -16.84 5.66 -7.34
CA LEU A 102 -16.12 5.75 -8.60
C LEU A 102 -16.99 5.25 -9.77
N VAL A 103 -17.58 4.07 -9.60
CA VAL A 103 -18.42 3.41 -10.62
C VAL A 103 -19.71 4.19 -10.86
N SER A 104 -20.41 4.61 -9.80
CA SER A 104 -21.69 5.32 -9.92
C SER A 104 -21.57 6.65 -10.68
N LYS A 105 -20.42 7.33 -10.54
CA LYS A 105 -20.13 8.57 -11.25
C LYS A 105 -19.53 8.38 -12.64
N GLY A 106 -19.17 7.15 -13.02
CA GLY A 106 -18.40 6.90 -14.24
C GLY A 106 -17.05 7.64 -14.26
N ALA A 107 -16.45 7.85 -13.09
CA ALA A 107 -15.20 8.58 -12.95
C ALA A 107 -13.98 7.69 -13.22
N GLN A 108 -12.87 8.30 -13.66
CA GLN A 108 -11.60 7.60 -13.90
C GLN A 108 -10.69 7.55 -12.67
N GLY A 109 -10.98 8.38 -11.66
CA GLY A 109 -10.25 8.42 -10.40
C GLY A 109 -11.10 9.03 -9.30
N ILE A 110 -10.82 8.64 -8.06
CA ILE A 110 -11.50 9.14 -6.87
C ILE A 110 -10.49 9.25 -5.72
N THR A 111 -10.71 10.23 -4.85
CA THR A 111 -9.98 10.38 -3.58
C THR A 111 -10.98 10.68 -2.47
N LEU A 112 -10.58 10.47 -1.23
CA LEU A 112 -11.28 11.12 -0.11
C LEU A 112 -11.09 12.63 -0.20
N SER A 113 -12.07 13.39 0.30
CA SER A 113 -11.99 14.84 0.39
C SER A 113 -11.12 15.35 1.54
N SER A 114 -10.82 14.48 2.51
CA SER A 114 -10.06 14.81 3.72
C SER A 114 -9.41 13.56 4.30
N TRP A 115 -8.32 13.77 5.03
CA TRP A 115 -7.64 12.79 5.85
C TRP A 115 -7.23 13.45 7.17
N TYR A 116 -6.90 12.65 8.16
CA TYR A 116 -6.41 13.12 9.45
C TYR A 116 -4.98 12.63 9.64
N ILE A 117 -4.15 13.47 10.25
CA ILE A 117 -2.77 13.14 10.59
C ILE A 117 -2.73 12.79 12.07
N PHE A 118 -2.08 11.68 12.39
CA PHE A 118 -1.70 11.36 13.76
C PHE A 118 -0.20 11.60 13.91
N ASP A 119 0.15 12.56 14.74
CA ASP A 119 1.55 12.84 15.09
C ASP A 119 1.97 11.88 16.21
N THR A 120 2.91 10.98 15.88
CA THR A 120 3.41 9.96 16.81
C THR A 120 4.31 10.52 17.90
N GLU A 121 4.92 11.70 17.71
CA GLU A 121 5.77 12.35 18.72
C GLU A 121 4.91 13.01 19.80
N THR A 122 3.84 13.70 19.38
CA THR A 122 2.96 14.45 20.29
C THR A 122 1.72 13.68 20.74
N GLY A 123 1.35 12.59 20.03
CA GLY A 123 0.14 11.81 20.29
C GLY A 123 -1.15 12.54 19.92
N THR A 124 -1.11 13.47 18.98
CA THR A 124 -2.24 14.34 18.62
C THR A 124 -2.80 14.04 17.24
N PHE A 125 -4.10 14.31 17.07
CA PHE A 125 -4.79 14.25 15.78
C PHE A 125 -4.99 15.66 15.23
N GLY A 126 -4.74 15.84 13.93
CA GLY A 126 -4.90 17.10 13.20
C GLY A 126 -5.43 16.92 11.78
#